data_AF-A0A957IHK9-F1
#
_entry.id   AF-A0A957IHK9-F1
#
_cell.length_a   1.000
_cell.length_b   1.000
_cell.length_c   1.000
_cell.angle_alpha   90.00
_cell.angle_beta   90.00
_cell.angle_gamma   90.00
#
_symmetry.space_group_name_H-M   'P 1'
#
loop_
_entity.id
_entity.type
_entity.pdbx_description
1 polymer ?
#
loop_
_entity_poly.entity_id
_entity_poly.type
_entity_poly.pdbx_seq_one_letter_code
_entity_poly.pdbx_strand_id
1 'polypeptide(L)'
;MKKLNVLLTLIGVVQLVLGLLYLIAPLPFLALMGHTTPAADIAYPLGMLAARFLAYGVGMFYIARAPEKHLFWINNMILIQAIDLAVGIFYTATGVVGLALSGFPMFNATLFIILLTLWRPKSQDLSPALGS
;
A
#
# COMPACT_ATOMS: atom_id res chain seq x y z
N MET A 1 -14.12 -1.21 -14.85
CA MET A 1 -13.48 0.08 -14.48
C MET A 1 -13.94 0.63 -13.13
N LYS A 2 -15.23 0.94 -12.91
CA LYS A 2 -15.70 1.57 -11.64
C LYS A 2 -15.21 0.90 -10.35
N LYS A 3 -15.14 -0.44 -10.29
CA LYS A 3 -14.60 -1.21 -9.16
C LYS A 3 -13.12 -0.91 -8.87
N LEU A 4 -12.29 -0.84 -9.92
CA LEU A 4 -10.88 -0.50 -9.81
C LEU A 4 -10.69 0.94 -9.34
N ASN A 5 -11.49 1.88 -9.85
CA ASN A 5 -11.43 3.28 -9.41
C ASN A 5 -11.72 3.40 -7.91
N VAL A 6 -12.74 2.69 -7.41
CA VAL A 6 -13.07 2.64 -5.98
C VAL A 6 -11.93 2.00 -5.18
N LEU A 7 -11.36 0.89 -5.67
CA LEU A 7 -10.25 0.22 -5.01
C LEU A 7 -9.01 1.13 -4.91
N LEU A 8 -8.63 1.79 -5.99
CA LEU A 8 -7.51 2.73 -6.01
C LEU A 8 -7.77 3.91 -5.06
N THR A 9 -8.98 4.45 -5.06
CA THR A 9 -9.38 5.50 -4.11
C THR A 9 -9.26 5.01 -2.66
N LEU A 10 -9.73 3.80 -2.36
CA LEU A 10 -9.64 3.20 -1.03
C LEU A 10 -8.18 3.02 -0.59
N ILE A 11 -7.33 2.46 -1.46
CA ILE A 11 -5.89 2.33 -1.21
C ILE A 11 -5.29 3.72 -0.96
N GLY A 12 -5.67 4.72 -1.76
CA GLY A 12 -5.26 6.11 -1.59
C GLY A 12 -5.59 6.67 -0.21
N VAL A 13 -6.82 6.45 0.28
CA VAL A 13 -7.25 6.85 1.63
C VAL A 13 -6.39 6.17 2.69
N VAL A 14 -6.20 4.85 2.61
CA VAL A 14 -5.40 4.09 3.58
C VAL A 14 -3.96 4.61 3.62
N GLN A 15 -3.36 4.83 2.45
CA GLN A 15 -2.00 5.38 2.32
C GLN A 15 -1.86 6.77 2.92
N LEU A 16 -2.84 7.66 2.70
CA LEU A 16 -2.83 9.00 3.29
C LEU A 16 -2.99 8.97 4.81
N VAL A 17 -3.92 8.17 5.32
CA VAL A 17 -4.14 8.05 6.78
C VAL A 17 -2.90 7.49 7.46
N LEU A 18 -2.32 6.40 6.95
CA LEU A 18 -1.09 5.83 7.49
C LEU A 18 0.08 6.80 7.36
N GLY A 19 0.24 7.47 6.21
CA GLY A 19 1.26 8.48 6.01
C GLY A 19 1.16 9.63 7.01
N LEU A 20 -0.04 10.16 7.26
CA LEU A 20 -0.24 11.23 8.25
C LEU A 20 0.07 10.76 9.68
N LEU A 21 -0.34 9.54 10.04
CA LEU A 21 -0.05 8.97 11.37
C LEU A 21 1.46 8.78 11.59
N TYR A 22 2.17 8.23 10.61
CA TYR A 22 3.63 8.07 10.69
C TYR A 22 4.39 9.40 10.62
N LEU A 23 3.83 10.44 9.98
CA LEU A 23 4.47 11.75 9.88
C LEU A 23 4.30 12.57 11.17
N ILE A 24 3.09 12.60 11.73
CA ILE A 24 2.73 13.52 12.82
C ILE A 24 2.95 12.88 14.19
N ALA A 25 2.61 11.58 14.32
CA ALA A 25 2.59 10.90 15.61
C ALA A 25 3.07 9.43 15.50
N PRO A 26 4.30 9.16 15.00
CA PRO A 26 4.77 7.79 14.80
C PRO A 26 4.86 6.98 16.10
N LEU A 27 5.45 7.52 17.17
CA LEU A 27 5.64 6.78 18.42
C LEU A 27 4.31 6.47 19.14
N PRO A 28 3.39 7.45 19.31
CA PRO A 28 2.07 7.15 19.88
C PRO A 28 1.27 6.15 19.05
N PHE A 29 1.35 6.25 17.71
CA PHE A 29 0.67 5.33 16.81
C PHE A 29 1.19 3.89 16.94
N LEU A 30 2.52 3.71 16.97
CA LEU A 30 3.13 2.39 17.20
C LEU A 30 2.73 1.80 18.56
N ALA A 31 2.74 2.63 19.62
CA ALA A 31 2.31 2.20 20.95
C ALA A 31 0.82 1.79 20.97
N LEU A 32 -0.06 2.53 20.28
CA LEU A 32 -1.48 2.20 20.14
C LEU A 32 -1.70 0.86 19.44
N MET A 33 -0.86 0.54 18.45
CA MET A 33 -0.90 -0.76 17.78
C MET A 33 -0.37 -1.90 18.66
N GLY A 34 0.26 -1.61 19.80
CA GLY A 34 0.83 -2.61 20.71
C GLY A 34 2.29 -2.97 20.40
N HIS A 35 2.98 -2.19 19.56
CA HIS A 35 4.43 -2.32 19.39
C HIS A 35 5.17 -1.75 20.60
N THR A 36 6.38 -2.25 20.84
CA THR A 36 7.33 -1.58 21.72
C THR A 36 7.65 -0.19 21.18
N THR A 37 7.72 0.80 22.07
CA THR A 37 8.07 2.16 21.66
C THR A 37 9.55 2.18 21.27
N PRO A 38 9.88 2.53 20.01
CA PRO A 38 11.28 2.63 19.60
C PRO A 38 11.93 3.88 20.21
N ALA A 39 13.25 3.95 20.11
CA ALA A 39 14.00 5.15 20.49
C ALA A 39 13.53 6.37 19.66
N ALA A 40 13.60 7.56 20.26
CA ALA A 40 12.99 8.77 19.69
C ALA A 40 13.58 9.18 18.33
N ASP A 41 14.86 8.89 18.11
CA ASP A 41 15.56 9.12 16.85
C ASP A 41 14.99 8.29 15.67
N ILE A 42 14.31 7.17 15.95
CA ILE A 42 13.61 6.36 14.94
C ILE A 42 12.37 7.07 14.37
N ALA A 43 11.85 8.10 15.04
CA ALA A 43 10.78 8.92 14.48
C ALA A 43 11.20 9.61 13.16
N TYR A 44 12.49 9.95 13.01
CA TYR A 44 13.02 10.58 11.80
C TYR A 44 12.89 9.70 10.54
N PRO A 45 13.41 8.46 10.49
CA PRO A 45 13.23 7.58 9.33
C PRO A 45 11.76 7.17 9.11
N LEU A 46 10.94 7.07 10.16
CA LEU A 46 9.50 6.83 10.02
C LEU A 46 8.79 8.01 9.31
N GLY A 47 9.15 9.25 9.64
CA GLY A 47 8.68 10.43 8.92
C GLY A 47 9.14 10.46 7.45
N MET A 48 10.37 10.06 7.16
CA MET A 48 10.85 9.93 5.76
C MET A 48 10.13 8.80 5.00
N LEU A 49 9.77 7.71 5.66
CA LEU A 49 8.95 6.65 5.09
C LEU A 49 7.53 7.16 4.77
N ALA A 50 6.95 7.95 5.68
CA ALA A 50 5.63 8.53 5.52
C ALA A 50 5.45 9.34 4.22
N ALA A 51 6.51 10.04 3.76
CA ALA A 51 6.49 10.77 2.50
C ALA A 51 6.09 9.89 1.30
N ARG A 52 6.53 8.61 1.29
CA ARG A 52 6.18 7.66 0.23
C ARG A 52 4.70 7.27 0.31
N PHE A 53 4.19 6.97 1.51
CA PHE A 53 2.77 6.70 1.70
C PHE A 53 1.91 7.88 1.25
N LEU A 54 2.29 9.12 1.60
CA LEU A 54 1.57 10.32 1.17
C LEU A 54 1.60 10.51 -0.35
N ALA A 55 2.78 10.38 -0.97
CA ALA A 55 2.94 10.54 -2.42
C ALA A 55 2.15 9.47 -3.20
N TYR A 56 2.26 8.19 -2.81
CA TYR A 56 1.46 7.13 -3.42
C TYR A 56 -0.02 7.31 -3.14
N GLY A 57 -0.40 7.77 -1.95
CA GLY A 57 -1.77 8.08 -1.58
C GLY A 57 -2.40 9.07 -2.56
N VAL A 58 -1.78 10.24 -2.75
CA VAL A 58 -2.20 11.23 -3.74
C VAL A 58 -2.20 10.66 -5.16
N GLY A 59 -1.14 9.92 -5.52
CA GLY A 59 -1.01 9.26 -6.81
C GLY A 59 -2.19 8.33 -7.11
N MET A 60 -2.68 7.56 -6.12
CA MET A 60 -3.81 6.66 -6.29
C MET A 60 -5.11 7.40 -6.66
N PHE A 61 -5.40 8.55 -6.06
CA PHE A 61 -6.55 9.39 -6.44
C PHE A 61 -6.44 9.91 -7.86
N TYR A 62 -5.23 10.29 -8.28
CA TYR A 62 -4.98 10.76 -9.64
C TYR A 62 -5.22 9.64 -10.66
N ILE A 63 -4.60 8.47 -10.46
CA ILE A 63 -4.71 7.36 -11.42
C ILE A 63 -6.10 6.71 -11.43
N ALA A 64 -6.88 6.80 -10.33
CA ALA A 64 -8.23 6.26 -10.27
C ALA A 64 -9.19 6.86 -11.31
N ARG A 65 -8.84 8.01 -11.91
CA ARG A 65 -9.63 8.67 -12.95
C ARG A 65 -9.48 8.02 -14.33
N ALA A 66 -8.33 7.42 -14.61
CA ALA A 66 -8.01 6.79 -15.89
C ALA A 66 -6.99 5.65 -15.70
N PRO A 67 -7.32 4.59 -14.94
CA PRO A 67 -6.36 3.57 -14.52
C PRO A 67 -5.72 2.81 -15.69
N GLU A 68 -6.40 2.71 -16.83
CA GLU A 68 -5.88 2.14 -18.08
C GLU A 68 -4.64 2.86 -18.62
N LYS A 69 -4.47 4.15 -18.32
CA LYS A 69 -3.29 4.92 -18.71
C LYS A 69 -2.13 4.79 -17.74
N HIS A 70 -2.32 4.10 -16.62
CA HIS A 70 -1.40 4.12 -15.48
C HIS A 70 -1.02 2.73 -14.96
N LEU A 71 -0.89 1.75 -15.86
CA LEU A 71 -0.51 0.37 -15.51
C LEU A 71 0.78 0.26 -14.70
N PHE A 72 1.79 1.10 -15.00
CA PHE A 72 3.03 1.14 -14.23
C PHE A 72 2.77 1.39 -12.73
N TRP A 73 1.90 2.36 -12.41
CA TRP A 73 1.57 2.70 -11.03
C TRP A 73 0.80 1.59 -10.32
N ILE A 74 -0.11 0.91 -11.02
CA ILE A 74 -0.86 -0.23 -10.47
C ILE A 74 0.09 -1.40 -10.18
N ASN A 75 0.99 -1.71 -11.10
CA ASN A 75 1.98 -2.78 -10.92
C ASN A 75 2.97 -2.44 -9.80
N ASN A 76 3.38 -1.17 -9.67
CA ASN A 76 4.23 -0.73 -8.58
C ASN A 76 3.51 -0.85 -7.23
N MET A 77 2.22 -0.49 -7.16
CA MET A 77 1.43 -0.72 -5.95
C MET A 77 1.33 -2.21 -5.59
N ILE A 78 1.16 -3.11 -6.57
CA ILE A 78 1.20 -4.56 -6.31
C ILE A 78 2.57 -4.98 -5.75
N LEU A 79 3.66 -4.47 -6.31
CA LEU A 79 5.01 -4.75 -5.83
C LEU A 79 5.22 -4.29 -4.39
N ILE A 80 4.76 -3.08 -4.03
CA ILE A 80 4.82 -2.57 -2.65
C ILE A 80 4.09 -3.53 -1.71
N GLN A 81 2.86 -3.92 -2.03
CA GLN A 81 2.10 -4.86 -1.19
C GLN A 81 2.78 -6.23 -1.09
N ALA A 82 3.42 -6.71 -2.17
CA ALA A 82 4.16 -7.96 -2.13
C ALA A 82 5.40 -7.89 -1.23
N ILE A 83 6.11 -6.77 -1.25
CA ILE A 83 7.24 -6.51 -0.33
C ILE A 83 6.73 -6.44 1.11
N ASP A 84 5.64 -5.71 1.37
CA ASP A 84 5.05 -5.58 2.71
C ASP A 84 4.62 -6.96 3.25
N LEU A 85 4.00 -7.79 2.41
CA LEU A 85 3.63 -9.16 2.76
C LEU A 85 4.85 -10.03 3.05
N ALA A 86 5.90 -9.95 2.23
CA ALA A 86 7.13 -10.71 2.43
C ALA A 86 7.82 -10.33 3.74
N VAL A 87 7.90 -9.03 4.05
CA VAL A 87 8.43 -8.52 5.32
C VAL A 87 7.57 -9.02 6.49
N GLY A 88 6.24 -8.93 6.39
CA GLY A 88 5.32 -9.40 7.42
C GLY A 88 5.49 -10.90 7.70
N ILE A 89 5.56 -11.73 6.66
CA ILE A 89 5.79 -13.17 6.79
C ILE A 89 7.14 -13.44 7.47
N PHE A 90 8.20 -12.79 7.00
CA PHE A 90 9.55 -13.00 7.52
C PHE A 90 9.64 -12.68 9.02
N TYR A 91 9.20 -11.49 9.45
CA TYR A 91 9.29 -11.08 10.86
C TYR A 91 8.29 -11.81 11.78
N THR A 92 7.20 -12.33 11.22
CA THR A 92 6.30 -13.22 11.98
C THR A 92 6.92 -14.60 12.16
N ALA A 93 7.52 -15.16 11.10
CA ALA A 93 8.15 -16.48 11.13
C ALA A 93 9.36 -16.55 12.05
N THR A 94 10.11 -15.45 12.21
CA THR A 94 11.24 -15.36 13.15
C THR A 94 10.82 -15.08 14.59
N GLY A 95 9.51 -14.87 14.85
CA GLY A 95 8.98 -14.58 16.19
C GLY A 95 9.26 -13.15 16.67
N VAL A 96 9.80 -12.27 15.83
CA VAL A 96 10.07 -10.86 16.18
C VAL A 96 8.76 -10.06 16.30
N VAL A 97 7.79 -10.35 15.43
CA VAL A 97 6.47 -9.73 15.47
C VAL A 97 5.41 -10.81 15.66
N GLY A 98 4.56 -10.66 16.67
CA GLY A 98 3.46 -11.60 16.92
C GLY A 98 2.39 -11.52 15.83
N LEU A 99 1.71 -12.64 15.56
CA LEU A 99 0.64 -12.73 14.56
C LEU A 99 -0.52 -11.74 14.83
N ALA A 100 -0.76 -11.40 16.10
CA ALA A 100 -1.77 -10.40 16.48
C ALA A 100 -1.46 -9.00 15.92
N LEU A 101 -0.18 -8.67 15.72
CA LEU A 101 0.27 -7.39 15.17
C LEU A 101 0.40 -7.45 13.64
N SER A 102 0.99 -8.53 13.10
CA SER A 102 1.27 -8.65 11.67
C SER A 102 0.11 -9.19 10.84
N GLY A 103 -0.85 -9.89 11.44
CA GLY A 103 -1.92 -10.59 10.73
C GLY A 103 -2.82 -9.65 9.91
N PHE A 104 -3.25 -8.52 10.48
CA PHE A 104 -4.08 -7.55 9.78
C PHE A 104 -3.34 -6.85 8.62
N PRO A 105 -2.11 -6.33 8.80
CA PRO A 105 -1.31 -5.83 7.68
C PRO A 105 -1.09 -6.86 6.56
N MET A 106 -0.74 -8.11 6.90
CA MET A 106 -0.52 -9.17 5.92
C MET A 106 -1.81 -9.53 5.15
N PHE A 107 -2.95 -9.59 5.84
CA PHE A 107 -4.25 -9.80 5.21
C PHE A 107 -4.56 -8.67 4.22
N ASN A 108 -4.38 -7.41 4.61
CA ASN A 108 -4.61 -6.26 3.74
C ASN A 108 -3.72 -6.28 2.50
N ALA A 109 -2.42 -6.56 2.68
CA ALA A 109 -1.47 -6.67 1.57
C ALA A 109 -1.90 -7.77 0.58
N THR A 110 -2.23 -8.95 1.10
CA THR A 110 -2.72 -10.08 0.30
C THR A 110 -4.00 -9.71 -0.47
N LEU A 111 -4.97 -9.08 0.20
CA LEU A 111 -6.22 -8.66 -0.42
C LEU A 111 -5.97 -7.66 -1.55
N PHE A 112 -5.13 -6.64 -1.34
CA PHE A 112 -4.83 -5.66 -2.37
C PHE A 112 -4.05 -6.25 -3.54
N ILE A 113 -3.09 -7.15 -3.30
CA ILE A 113 -2.40 -7.89 -4.38
C ILE A 113 -3.42 -8.61 -5.25
N ILE A 114 -4.33 -9.39 -4.65
CA ILE A 114 -5.33 -10.17 -5.37
C ILE A 114 -6.24 -9.24 -6.17
N LEU A 115 -6.85 -8.24 -5.52
CA LEU A 115 -7.82 -7.37 -6.17
C LEU A 115 -7.19 -6.53 -7.29
N LEU A 116 -6.00 -5.97 -7.08
CA LEU A 116 -5.30 -5.21 -8.12
C LEU A 116 -4.87 -6.13 -9.28
N THR A 117 -4.40 -7.34 -9.01
CA THR A 117 -4.00 -8.28 -10.06
C THR A 117 -5.18 -8.75 -10.90
N LEU A 118 -6.33 -8.99 -10.25
CA LEU A 118 -7.55 -9.42 -10.93
C LEU A 118 -8.22 -8.29 -11.72
N TRP A 119 -8.16 -7.05 -11.23
CA TRP A 119 -8.89 -5.93 -11.81
C TRP A 119 -8.04 -4.97 -12.64
N ARG A 120 -6.70 -5.11 -12.65
CA ARG A 120 -5.84 -4.27 -13.49
C ARG A 120 -6.19 -4.46 -14.98
N PRO A 121 -6.17 -3.39 -15.79
CA PRO A 121 -6.31 -3.50 -17.24
C PRO A 121 -5.18 -4.37 -17.82
N LYS A 122 -5.49 -5.19 -18.83
CA LYS A 122 -4.47 -6.02 -19.50
C LYS A 122 -3.94 -5.29 -20.73
N SER A 123 -2.68 -5.50 -21.09
CA SER A 123 -2.07 -4.85 -22.27
C SER A 123 -2.80 -5.14 -23.58
N GLN A 124 -3.51 -6.27 -23.66
CA GLN A 124 -4.36 -6.62 -24.81
C GLN A 124 -5.61 -5.75 -24.92
N ASP A 125 -6.10 -5.20 -23.81
CA ASP A 125 -7.28 -4.31 -23.79
C ASP A 125 -6.93 -2.87 -24.25
N LEU A 126 -5.63 -2.56 -24.38
CA LEU A 126 -5.11 -1.26 -24.80
C LEU A 126 -4.86 -1.14 -26.32
N SER A 127 -5.07 -2.23 -27.08
CA SER A 127 -5.01 -2.23 -28.54
C SER A 127 -6.37 -2.57 -29.14
N PRO A 128 -7.07 -1.56 -29.66
CA PRO A 128 -7.86 -1.76 -30.87
C PRO A 128 -7.73 -0.57 -31.82
N ALA A 129 -6.85 -0.64 -32.85
CA ALA A 129 -6.94 0.12 -34.12
C ALA A 129 -5.71 -0.01 -35.06
N LEU A 130 -5.16 -1.21 -35.31
CA LEU A 130 -4.23 -1.42 -36.45
C LEU A 130 -4.58 -2.73 -37.17
N GLY A 131 -5.84 -2.89 -37.54
CA GLY A 131 -6.36 -4.06 -38.22
C GLY A 131 -7.70 -3.78 -38.88
N SER A 132 -7.69 -2.91 -39.89
CA SER A 132 -8.68 -2.83 -40.96
C SER A 132 -8.06 -2.13 -42.15
#